data_AF-A0A5R8QL49-F1
#
_entry.id   AF-A0A5R8QL49-F1
#
_cell.length_a   1.000
_cell.length_b   1.000
_cell.length_c   1.000
_cell.angle_alpha   90.00
_cell.angle_beta   90.00
_cell.angle_gamma   90.00
#
_symmetry.space_group_name_H-M   'P 1'
#
loop_
_entity.id
_entity.type
_entity.pdbx_description
1 polymer ?
#
loop_
_entity_poly.entity_id
_entity_poly.type
_entity_poly.pdbx_seq_one_letter_code
_entity_poly.pdbx_strand_id
1 'polypeptide(L)'
;MSITRDIASHENAVAYGGLIDAIGGVATIVLVICGLVGISPAMMVAIATIVFGVALLIQGGAMLSDYAQVVFPGGVRTATPEQMGGNSLALVFLVGAGGIVLGVLSLLGIKPDVLSPIAVIGFGTALLLSSNAVWRLYVLRRASASMEVASVGQSQHFGAEMLASEMASGSAGIQALAGLAAIVLGILALAGHTADLTLNLVALLALGATLVLTGSTLSATVLSFMRTT
;
A
#
# COMPACT_ATOMS: atom_id res chain seq x y z
N MET A 1 -2.24 16.74 -32.03
CA MET A 1 -1.23 15.68 -31.89
C MET A 1 -0.51 15.71 -30.52
N SER A 2 -0.93 16.54 -29.54
CA SER A 2 -0.35 16.54 -28.18
C SER A 2 -1.11 15.67 -27.16
N ILE A 3 -2.42 15.43 -27.37
CA ILE A 3 -3.27 14.64 -26.46
C ILE A 3 -2.81 13.17 -26.32
N THR A 4 -2.12 12.61 -27.32
CA THR A 4 -1.69 11.20 -27.29
C THR A 4 -0.45 10.96 -26.43
N ARG A 5 0.32 12.01 -26.07
CA ARG A 5 1.53 11.87 -25.24
C ARG A 5 1.22 11.76 -23.74
N ASP A 6 0.20 12.46 -23.24
CA ASP A 6 -0.14 12.48 -21.82
C ASP A 6 -0.74 11.15 -21.33
N ILE A 7 -1.49 10.44 -22.19
CA ILE A 7 -2.09 9.14 -21.85
C ILE A 7 -1.00 8.08 -21.71
N ALA A 8 0.00 8.09 -22.59
CA ALA A 8 1.11 7.15 -22.54
C ALA A 8 2.01 7.35 -21.31
N SER A 9 2.18 8.58 -20.80
CA SER A 9 2.96 8.80 -19.57
C SER A 9 2.24 8.32 -18.31
N HIS A 10 0.92 8.47 -18.22
CA HIS A 10 0.13 8.02 -17.05
C HIS A 10 0.07 6.50 -16.93
N GLU A 11 -0.12 5.80 -18.06
CA GLU A 11 -0.15 4.33 -18.07
C GLU A 11 1.20 3.73 -17.63
N ASN A 12 2.30 4.37 -18.04
CA ASN A 12 3.65 3.95 -17.66
C ASN A 12 3.98 4.23 -16.18
N ALA A 13 3.52 5.34 -15.59
CA ALA A 13 3.79 5.67 -14.18
C ALA A 13 3.02 4.75 -13.21
N VAL A 14 1.75 4.46 -13.52
CA VAL A 14 0.92 3.51 -12.74
C VAL A 14 1.47 2.08 -12.83
N ALA A 15 1.99 1.69 -14.01
CA ALA A 15 2.67 0.40 -14.17
C ALA A 15 4.00 0.33 -13.40
N TYR A 16 4.74 1.44 -13.30
CA TYR A 16 6.02 1.48 -12.59
C TYR A 16 5.87 1.38 -11.07
N GLY A 17 4.85 2.01 -10.49
CA GLY A 17 4.57 1.94 -9.05
C GLY A 17 4.21 0.53 -8.58
N GLY A 18 3.32 -0.16 -9.29
CA GLY A 18 2.88 -1.52 -8.90
C GLY A 18 3.97 -2.59 -9.03
N LEU A 19 4.91 -2.46 -9.98
CA LEU A 19 6.06 -3.36 -10.09
C LEU A 19 7.00 -3.20 -8.88
N ILE A 20 7.26 -1.95 -8.46
CA ILE A 20 8.14 -1.66 -7.34
C ILE A 20 7.52 -2.17 -6.02
N ASP A 21 6.20 -2.04 -5.85
CA ASP A 21 5.50 -2.61 -4.69
C ASP A 21 5.67 -4.13 -4.62
N ALA A 22 5.54 -4.83 -5.75
CA ALA A 22 5.72 -6.27 -5.81
C ALA A 22 7.17 -6.69 -5.50
N ILE A 23 8.16 -5.99 -6.05
CA ILE A 23 9.58 -6.26 -5.77
C ILE A 23 9.90 -5.98 -4.30
N GLY A 24 9.43 -4.85 -3.76
CA GLY A 24 9.60 -4.48 -2.36
C GLY A 24 8.96 -5.49 -1.40
N GLY A 25 7.74 -5.96 -1.72
CA GLY A 25 7.04 -7.00 -0.99
C GLY A 25 7.80 -8.33 -1.00
N VAL A 26 8.23 -8.81 -2.18
CA VAL A 26 9.02 -10.04 -2.31
C VAL A 26 10.35 -9.95 -1.57
N ALA A 27 11.07 -8.84 -1.71
CA ALA A 27 12.34 -8.62 -1.01
C ALA A 27 12.14 -8.64 0.52
N THR A 28 11.07 -8.02 1.01
CA THR A 28 10.70 -8.05 2.43
C THR A 28 10.40 -9.49 2.89
N ILE A 29 9.62 -10.25 2.12
CA ILE A 29 9.30 -11.66 2.44
C ILE A 29 10.58 -12.49 2.55
N VAL A 30 11.50 -12.38 1.59
CA VAL A 30 12.75 -13.14 1.59
C VAL A 30 13.59 -12.81 2.83
N LEU A 31 13.78 -11.53 3.15
CA LEU A 31 14.54 -11.10 4.33
C LEU A 31 13.92 -11.61 5.62
N VAL A 32 12.60 -11.55 5.72
CA VAL A 32 11.86 -12.02 6.90
C VAL A 32 11.97 -13.54 7.05
N ILE A 33 11.86 -14.30 5.96
CA ILE A 33 12.06 -15.76 5.98
C ILE A 33 13.48 -16.08 6.45
N CYS A 34 14.50 -15.39 5.93
CA CYS A 34 15.87 -15.56 6.40
C CYS A 34 16.01 -15.26 7.91
N GLY A 35 15.37 -14.20 8.39
CA GLY A 35 15.32 -13.86 9.82
C GLY A 35 14.64 -14.93 10.67
N LEU A 36 13.52 -15.51 10.19
CA LEU A 36 12.77 -16.57 10.87
C LEU A 36 13.54 -17.90 10.92
N VAL A 37 14.37 -18.19 9.91
CA VAL A 37 15.28 -19.35 9.90
C VAL A 37 16.43 -19.18 10.91
N GLY A 38 16.60 -17.98 11.49
CA GLY A 38 17.61 -17.71 12.51
C GLY A 38 18.88 -17.03 11.96
N ILE A 39 18.88 -16.61 10.69
CA ILE A 39 20.02 -15.90 10.10
C ILE A 39 20.01 -14.45 10.59
N SER A 40 20.82 -14.16 11.61
CA SER A 40 20.98 -12.82 12.20
C SER A 40 19.66 -12.03 12.33
N PRO A 41 18.69 -12.52 13.13
CA PRO A 41 17.29 -12.05 13.07
C PRO A 41 17.15 -10.53 13.24
N ALA A 42 17.94 -9.94 14.15
CA ALA A 42 17.93 -8.50 14.39
C ALA A 42 18.32 -7.67 13.14
N MET A 43 19.36 -8.09 12.40
CA MET A 43 19.77 -7.41 11.18
C MET A 43 18.73 -7.59 10.07
N MET A 44 18.18 -8.80 9.91
CA MET A 44 17.18 -9.06 8.88
C MET A 44 15.89 -8.26 9.10
N VAL A 45 15.44 -8.13 10.34
CA VAL A 45 14.31 -7.26 10.70
C VAL A 45 14.59 -5.82 10.30
N ALA A 46 15.75 -5.27 10.65
CA ALA A 46 16.06 -3.88 10.39
C ALA A 46 16.23 -3.60 8.88
N ILE A 47 16.78 -4.53 8.11
CA ILE A 47 16.85 -4.40 6.65
C ILE A 47 15.44 -4.53 6.04
N ALA A 48 14.62 -5.46 6.54
CA ALA A 48 13.25 -5.64 6.07
C ALA A 48 12.38 -4.40 6.33
N THR A 49 12.52 -3.73 7.48
CA THR A 49 11.81 -2.46 7.75
C THR A 49 12.25 -1.34 6.82
N ILE A 50 13.54 -1.27 6.46
CA ILE A 50 14.03 -0.30 5.48
C ILE A 50 13.45 -0.59 4.10
N VAL A 51 13.56 -1.84 3.62
CA VAL A 51 13.07 -2.24 2.29
C VAL A 51 11.57 -2.00 2.17
N PHE A 52 10.80 -2.37 3.19
CA PHE A 52 9.37 -2.11 3.25
C PHE A 52 9.06 -0.60 3.28
N GLY A 53 9.81 0.17 4.07
CA GLY A 53 9.69 1.64 4.11
C GLY A 53 9.99 2.30 2.77
N VAL A 54 11.00 1.83 2.03
CA VAL A 54 11.31 2.29 0.67
C VAL A 54 10.17 1.99 -0.29
N ALA A 55 9.59 0.79 -0.21
CA ALA A 55 8.43 0.43 -1.04
C ALA A 55 7.27 1.41 -0.81
N LEU A 56 6.89 1.66 0.45
CA LEU A 56 5.84 2.61 0.77
C LEU A 56 6.18 4.07 0.39
N LEU A 57 7.44 4.47 0.50
CA LEU A 57 7.88 5.80 0.10
C LEU A 57 7.71 6.01 -1.41
N ILE A 58 8.10 5.02 -2.21
CA ILE A 58 7.92 5.07 -3.66
C ILE A 58 6.44 5.03 -4.03
N GLN A 59 5.66 4.15 -3.40
CA GLN A 59 4.21 4.04 -3.60
C GLN A 59 3.48 5.36 -3.28
N GLY A 60 3.71 5.89 -2.07
CA GLY A 60 3.11 7.15 -1.62
C GLY A 60 3.59 8.36 -2.44
N GLY A 61 4.85 8.36 -2.88
CA GLY A 61 5.44 9.42 -3.71
C GLY A 61 4.86 9.46 -5.12
N ALA A 62 4.64 8.30 -5.75
CA ALA A 62 3.97 8.20 -7.04
C ALA A 62 2.52 8.72 -6.96
N MET A 63 1.78 8.29 -5.93
CA MET A 63 0.40 8.75 -5.71
C MET A 63 0.30 10.25 -5.40
N LEU A 64 1.26 10.80 -4.65
CA LEU A 64 1.30 12.24 -4.34
C LEU A 64 1.63 13.09 -5.58
N SER A 65 2.52 12.60 -6.45
CA SER A 65 2.91 13.29 -7.69
C SER A 65 1.74 13.38 -8.67
N ASP A 66 0.97 12.30 -8.81
CA ASP A 66 -0.26 12.30 -9.61
C ASP A 66 -1.30 13.28 -9.05
N TYR A 67 -1.48 13.31 -7.72
CA TYR A 67 -2.41 14.24 -7.08
C TYR A 67 -2.00 15.71 -7.29
N ALA A 68 -0.70 16.02 -7.24
CA ALA A 68 -0.18 17.36 -7.50
C ALA A 68 -0.44 17.80 -8.95
N GLN A 69 -0.37 16.91 -9.94
CA GLN A 69 -0.67 17.26 -11.33
C GLN A 69 -2.16 17.51 -11.57
N VAL A 70 -3.06 16.79 -10.88
CA VAL A 70 -4.51 16.91 -11.04
C VAL A 70 -5.09 18.13 -10.29
N VAL A 71 -4.50 18.53 -9.16
CA VAL A 71 -4.94 19.71 -8.39
C VAL A 71 -4.39 21.03 -8.97
N PHE A 72 -3.29 20.99 -9.74
CA PHE A 72 -2.65 22.18 -10.30
C PHE A 72 -2.74 22.40 -11.84
N PRO A 73 -3.78 21.99 -12.59
CA PRO A 73 -4.03 22.55 -13.92
C PRO A 73 -4.78 23.89 -13.78
N GLY A 74 -4.06 24.93 -13.33
CA GLY A 74 -4.56 26.31 -13.35
C GLY A 74 -5.21 26.83 -12.05
N GLY A 75 -4.40 27.44 -11.19
CA GLY A 75 -4.72 28.74 -10.59
C GLY A 75 -5.85 28.92 -9.57
N VAL A 76 -6.61 27.91 -9.13
CA VAL A 76 -7.66 28.11 -8.11
C VAL A 76 -7.22 27.55 -6.75
N ARG A 77 -6.68 28.43 -5.90
CA ARG A 77 -6.39 28.17 -4.48
C ARG A 77 -7.67 28.18 -3.63
N THR A 78 -8.49 27.13 -3.72
CA THR A 78 -9.57 26.90 -2.72
C THR A 78 -9.89 25.41 -2.54
N ALA A 79 -8.87 24.56 -2.44
CA ALA A 79 -9.07 23.23 -1.84
C ALA A 79 -8.61 23.31 -0.38
N THR A 80 -9.57 23.38 0.53
CA THR A 80 -9.31 23.14 1.95
C THR A 80 -8.66 21.76 2.09
N PRO A 81 -7.55 21.61 2.84
CA PRO A 81 -6.85 20.32 3.01
C PRO A 81 -7.69 19.23 3.70
N GLU A 82 -8.94 19.54 4.05
CA GLU A 82 -9.86 18.72 4.83
C GLU A 82 -10.80 17.86 3.98
N GLN A 83 -10.89 18.12 2.66
CA GLN A 83 -11.89 17.47 1.82
C GLN A 83 -11.28 16.37 0.93
N MET A 84 -11.30 15.16 1.47
CA MET A 84 -11.33 13.87 0.75
C MET A 84 -9.98 13.33 0.21
N GLY A 85 -9.41 12.35 0.94
CA GLY A 85 -8.48 11.35 0.39
C GLY A 85 -6.98 11.67 0.45
N GLY A 86 -6.59 12.94 0.30
CA GLY A 86 -5.18 13.36 0.21
C GLY A 86 -4.32 13.07 1.47
N ASN A 87 -4.90 13.15 2.67
CA ASN A 87 -4.17 12.88 3.91
C ASN A 87 -3.67 11.43 4.00
N SER A 88 -4.43 10.47 3.48
CA SER A 88 -4.03 9.05 3.53
C SER A 88 -2.80 8.77 2.68
N LEU A 89 -2.67 9.43 1.53
CA LEU A 89 -1.54 9.28 0.61
C LEU A 89 -0.25 9.89 1.19
N ALA A 90 -0.35 11.10 1.73
CA ALA A 90 0.78 11.75 2.41
C ALA A 90 1.24 10.95 3.63
N LEU A 91 0.32 10.28 4.34
CA LEU A 91 0.65 9.42 5.47
C LEU A 91 1.43 8.18 5.04
N VAL A 92 1.09 7.51 3.94
CA VAL A 92 1.86 6.36 3.44
C VAL A 92 3.30 6.78 3.12
N PHE A 93 3.48 7.92 2.46
CA PHE A 93 4.80 8.48 2.18
C PHE A 93 5.59 8.79 3.46
N LEU A 94 4.96 9.49 4.41
CA LEU A 94 5.61 9.93 5.65
C LEU A 94 5.94 8.75 6.57
N VAL A 95 5.05 7.75 6.64
CA VAL A 95 5.30 6.48 7.33
C VAL A 95 6.41 5.69 6.66
N GLY A 96 6.49 5.68 5.32
CA GLY A 96 7.60 5.06 4.59
C GLY A 96 8.95 5.69 4.96
N ALA A 97 9.04 7.02 4.89
CA ALA A 97 10.23 7.77 5.28
C ALA A 97 10.59 7.56 6.77
N GLY A 98 9.60 7.61 7.67
CA GLY A 98 9.78 7.32 9.09
C GLY A 98 10.28 5.90 9.33
N GLY A 99 9.72 4.92 8.62
CA GLY A 99 10.11 3.51 8.68
C GLY A 99 11.57 3.29 8.28
N ILE A 100 12.05 4.00 7.24
CA ILE A 100 13.46 3.97 6.84
C ILE A 100 14.34 4.49 7.98
N VAL A 101 13.99 5.63 8.57
CA VAL A 101 14.76 6.20 9.69
C VAL A 101 14.78 5.24 10.89
N LEU A 102 13.64 4.66 11.25
CA LEU A 102 13.53 3.68 12.34
C LEU A 102 14.36 2.42 12.06
N GLY A 103 14.36 1.93 10.82
CA GLY A 103 15.16 0.79 10.39
C GLY A 103 16.67 1.08 10.43
N VAL A 104 17.09 2.27 9.99
CA VAL A 104 18.49 2.70 10.09
C VAL A 104 18.93 2.84 11.55
N LEU A 105 18.11 3.44 12.42
CA LEU A 105 18.41 3.54 13.86
C LEU A 105 18.50 2.15 14.52
N SER A 106 17.66 1.21 14.09
CA SER A 106 17.70 -0.20 14.52
C SER A 106 19.01 -0.88 14.09
N LEU A 107 19.48 -0.65 12.85
CA LEU A 107 20.79 -1.15 12.39
C LEU A 107 21.97 -0.56 13.16
N LEU A 108 21.85 0.69 13.63
CA LEU A 108 22.85 1.31 14.50
C LEU A 108 22.83 0.75 15.93
N GLY A 109 21.94 -0.20 16.24
CA GLY A 109 21.85 -0.84 17.55
C GLY A 109 21.18 0.03 18.61
N ILE A 110 20.53 1.13 18.22
CA ILE A 110 19.76 1.94 19.15
C ILE A 110 18.47 1.18 19.41
N LYS A 111 18.27 0.67 20.64
CA LYS A 111 17.05 -0.02 21.15
C LYS A 111 16.18 -0.70 20.06
N PRO A 112 16.73 -1.67 19.30
CA PRO A 112 16.04 -2.28 18.16
C PRO A 112 14.73 -2.96 18.58
N ASP A 113 14.68 -3.45 19.82
CA ASP A 113 13.51 -4.11 20.44
C ASP A 113 12.28 -3.21 20.50
N VAL A 114 12.45 -1.88 20.51
CA VAL A 114 11.34 -0.91 20.58
C VAL A 114 11.09 -0.25 19.22
N LEU A 115 12.16 0.08 18.49
CA LEU A 115 12.05 0.83 17.23
C LEU A 115 11.41 0.00 16.12
N SER A 116 11.70 -1.31 16.04
CA SER A 116 11.12 -2.12 14.98
C SER A 116 9.62 -2.39 15.15
N PRO A 117 9.12 -2.73 16.35
CA PRO A 117 7.68 -2.84 16.57
C PRO A 117 6.93 -1.53 16.32
N ILE A 118 7.50 -0.38 16.69
CA ILE A 118 6.93 0.94 16.37
C ILE A 118 6.81 1.13 14.85
N ALA A 119 7.84 0.76 14.09
CA ALA A 119 7.80 0.84 12.63
C ALA A 119 6.69 -0.02 12.04
N VAL A 120 6.54 -1.27 12.51
CA VAL A 120 5.48 -2.19 12.08
C VAL A 120 4.08 -1.67 12.40
N ILE A 121 3.88 -1.09 13.59
CA ILE A 121 2.61 -0.43 13.93
C ILE A 121 2.35 0.71 12.95
N GLY A 122 3.35 1.56 12.69
CA GLY A 122 3.26 2.64 11.70
C GLY A 122 2.83 2.12 10.32
N PHE A 123 3.51 1.09 9.82
CA PHE A 123 3.18 0.43 8.55
C PHE A 123 1.75 -0.12 8.53
N GLY A 124 1.32 -0.79 9.60
CA GLY A 124 -0.05 -1.30 9.73
C GLY A 124 -1.09 -0.19 9.72
N THR A 125 -0.82 0.94 10.39
CA THR A 125 -1.72 2.11 10.37
C THR A 125 -1.83 2.73 8.98
N ALA A 126 -0.70 2.82 8.24
CA ALA A 126 -0.70 3.33 6.88
C ALA A 126 -1.55 2.46 5.94
N LEU A 127 -1.41 1.13 6.01
CA LEU A 127 -2.22 0.21 5.21
C LEU A 127 -3.71 0.26 5.57
N LEU A 128 -4.04 0.31 6.86
CA LEU A 128 -5.43 0.43 7.33
C LEU A 128 -6.10 1.72 6.82
N LEU A 129 -5.40 2.84 6.95
CA LEU A 129 -5.94 4.13 6.54
C LEU A 129 -6.07 4.23 5.02
N SER A 130 -5.11 3.67 4.28
CA SER A 130 -5.15 3.55 2.82
C SER A 130 -6.35 2.71 2.35
N SER A 131 -6.70 1.62 3.05
CA SER A 131 -7.87 0.79 2.69
C SER A 131 -9.20 1.54 2.88
N ASN A 132 -9.33 2.33 3.95
CA ASN A 132 -10.53 3.15 4.20
C ASN A 132 -10.75 4.21 3.10
N ALA A 133 -9.68 4.78 2.54
CA ALA A 133 -9.77 5.70 1.41
C ALA A 133 -10.36 5.04 0.16
N VAL A 134 -9.95 3.80 -0.16
CA VAL A 134 -10.50 3.01 -1.27
C VAL A 134 -11.98 2.68 -1.04
N TRP A 135 -12.35 2.30 0.18
CA TRP A 135 -13.74 1.99 0.52
C TRP A 135 -14.66 3.22 0.41
N ARG A 136 -14.21 4.41 0.84
CA ARG A 136 -14.98 5.66 0.66
C ARG A 136 -15.16 6.03 -0.81
N LEU A 137 -14.12 5.86 -1.62
CA LEU A 137 -14.22 6.07 -3.07
C LEU A 137 -15.19 5.06 -3.71
N TYR A 138 -15.19 3.81 -3.25
CA TYR A 138 -16.14 2.80 -3.70
C TYR A 138 -17.59 3.16 -3.37
N VAL A 139 -17.86 3.58 -2.12
CA VAL A 139 -19.20 4.01 -1.68
C VAL A 139 -19.66 5.24 -2.47
N LEU A 140 -18.77 6.20 -2.71
CA LEU A 140 -19.07 7.39 -3.52
C LEU A 140 -19.34 7.04 -4.99
N ARG A 141 -18.53 6.17 -5.62
CA ARG A 141 -18.76 5.68 -6.99
C ARG A 141 -20.05 4.91 -7.12
N ARG A 142 -20.40 4.09 -6.11
CA ARG A 142 -21.66 3.35 -6.09
C ARG A 142 -22.85 4.30 -5.97
N ALA A 143 -22.73 5.34 -5.12
CA ALA A 143 -23.75 6.37 -4.98
C ALA A 143 -23.92 7.21 -6.27
N SER A 144 -22.83 7.56 -6.97
CA SER A 144 -22.89 8.27 -8.24
C SER A 144 -23.38 7.39 -9.39
N ALA A 145 -22.97 6.12 -9.45
CA ALA A 145 -23.48 5.16 -10.43
C ALA A 145 -24.98 4.91 -10.25
N SER A 146 -25.48 4.84 -9.01
CA SER A 146 -26.94 4.79 -8.77
C SER A 146 -27.69 6.06 -9.21
N MET A 147 -27.01 7.19 -9.34
CA MET A 147 -27.58 8.45 -9.84
C MET A 147 -27.54 8.53 -11.39
N GLU A 148 -26.54 7.89 -12.01
CA GLU A 148 -26.32 7.87 -13.47
C GLU A 148 -27.15 6.77 -14.18
N VAL A 149 -27.48 5.68 -13.48
CA VAL A 149 -28.38 4.59 -13.96
C VAL A 149 -29.81 5.08 -14.25
N ALA A 150 -30.19 6.28 -13.79
CA ALA A 150 -31.44 6.91 -14.19
C ALA A 150 -31.42 7.48 -15.63
N SER A 151 -30.27 7.52 -16.32
CA SER A 151 -30.14 8.28 -17.58
C SER A 151 -29.69 7.52 -18.84
N VAL A 152 -29.04 6.36 -18.78
CA VAL A 152 -28.59 5.68 -20.02
C VAL A 152 -28.68 4.16 -19.92
N GLY A 153 -29.54 3.56 -20.75
CA GLY A 153 -29.60 2.12 -20.94
C GLY A 153 -28.41 1.62 -21.77
N GLN A 154 -27.48 0.89 -21.16
CA GLN A 154 -26.43 0.16 -21.87
C GLN A 154 -26.05 -1.13 -21.10
N SER A 155 -26.56 -2.26 -21.58
CA SER A 155 -26.65 -3.54 -20.88
C SER A 155 -25.54 -4.55 -21.21
N GLN A 156 -24.30 -4.12 -21.52
CA GLN A 156 -23.21 -5.05 -21.85
C GLN A 156 -21.86 -4.85 -21.11
N HIS A 157 -21.70 -3.86 -20.22
CA HIS A 157 -20.47 -3.71 -19.41
C HIS A 157 -20.65 -3.98 -17.90
N PHE A 158 -21.89 -4.21 -17.47
CA PHE A 158 -22.25 -4.45 -16.06
C PHE A 158 -21.54 -5.65 -15.40
N GLY A 159 -21.33 -6.75 -16.13
CA GLY A 159 -20.73 -7.95 -15.54
C GLY A 159 -19.25 -7.79 -15.21
N ALA A 160 -18.48 -7.15 -16.10
CA ALA A 160 -17.06 -6.91 -15.92
C ALA A 160 -16.79 -5.82 -14.87
N GLU A 161 -17.61 -4.76 -14.85
CA GLU A 161 -17.52 -3.72 -13.80
C GLU A 161 -17.91 -4.28 -12.43
N MET A 162 -18.97 -5.09 -12.33
CA MET A 162 -19.38 -5.68 -11.05
C MET A 162 -18.31 -6.65 -10.49
N LEU A 163 -17.72 -7.49 -11.35
CA LEU A 163 -16.61 -8.37 -10.97
C LEU A 163 -15.36 -7.58 -10.57
N ALA A 164 -14.98 -6.54 -11.33
CA ALA A 164 -13.88 -5.66 -10.98
C ALA A 164 -14.13 -4.92 -9.66
N SER A 165 -15.38 -4.54 -9.39
CA SER A 165 -15.81 -3.88 -8.15
C SER A 165 -15.70 -4.81 -6.94
N GLU A 166 -16.08 -6.08 -7.10
CA GLU A 166 -16.00 -7.11 -6.05
C GLU A 166 -14.54 -7.47 -5.74
N MET A 167 -13.69 -7.57 -6.78
CA MET A 167 -12.26 -7.83 -6.62
C MET A 167 -11.54 -6.65 -5.93
N ALA A 168 -11.89 -5.41 -6.27
CA ALA A 168 -11.34 -4.22 -5.61
C ALA A 168 -11.77 -4.13 -4.12
N SER A 169 -13.03 -4.47 -3.82
CA SER A 169 -13.56 -4.55 -2.45
C SER A 169 -12.84 -5.62 -1.61
N GLY A 170 -12.64 -6.82 -2.19
CA GLY A 170 -11.93 -7.91 -1.53
C GLY A 170 -10.47 -7.57 -1.19
N SER A 171 -9.76 -6.92 -2.12
CA SER A 171 -8.37 -6.49 -1.91
C SER A 171 -8.24 -5.44 -0.80
N ALA A 172 -9.15 -4.45 -0.76
CA ALA A 172 -9.19 -3.46 0.31
C ALA A 172 -9.43 -4.12 1.68
N GLY A 173 -10.31 -5.12 1.76
CA GLY A 173 -10.55 -5.90 2.97
C GLY A 173 -9.32 -6.64 3.47
N ILE A 174 -8.58 -7.31 2.57
CA ILE A 174 -7.33 -8.02 2.91
C ILE A 174 -6.28 -7.02 3.43
N GLN A 175 -6.11 -5.88 2.75
CA GLN A 175 -5.17 -4.85 3.18
C GLN A 175 -5.51 -4.28 4.56
N ALA A 176 -6.80 -4.07 4.84
CA ALA A 176 -7.23 -3.63 6.17
C ALA A 176 -6.95 -4.68 7.24
N LEU A 177 -7.31 -5.94 7.00
CA LEU A 177 -7.09 -7.02 7.96
C LEU A 177 -5.60 -7.26 8.22
N ALA A 178 -4.77 -7.20 7.18
CA ALA A 178 -3.32 -7.30 7.32
C ALA A 178 -2.72 -6.14 8.10
N GLY A 179 -3.18 -4.90 7.85
CA GLY A 179 -2.77 -3.74 8.62
C GLY A 179 -3.16 -3.86 10.11
N LEU A 180 -4.37 -4.35 10.40
CA LEU A 180 -4.82 -4.60 11.77
C LEU A 180 -4.00 -5.71 12.45
N ALA A 181 -3.76 -6.82 11.75
CA ALA A 181 -2.92 -7.91 12.25
C ALA A 181 -1.50 -7.42 12.57
N ALA A 182 -0.91 -6.59 11.69
CA ALA A 182 0.40 -6.00 11.91
C ALA A 182 0.44 -5.09 13.14
N ILE A 183 -0.60 -4.28 13.36
CA ILE A 183 -0.71 -3.45 14.58
C ILE A 183 -0.78 -4.32 15.82
N VAL A 184 -1.62 -5.35 15.83
CA VAL A 184 -1.76 -6.25 16.97
C VAL A 184 -0.43 -6.96 17.27
N LEU A 185 0.22 -7.54 16.26
CA LEU A 185 1.52 -8.20 16.41
C LEU A 185 2.62 -7.23 16.86
N GLY A 186 2.63 -6.00 16.34
CA GLY A 186 3.56 -4.96 16.76
C GLY A 186 3.35 -4.52 18.21
N ILE A 187 2.10 -4.40 18.67
CA ILE A 187 1.80 -4.10 20.07
C ILE A 187 2.24 -5.25 20.98
N LEU A 188 1.98 -6.50 20.57
CA LEU A 188 2.41 -7.68 21.33
C LEU A 188 3.94 -7.77 21.42
N ALA A 189 4.66 -7.46 20.35
CA ALA A 189 6.11 -7.39 20.34
C ALA A 189 6.66 -6.22 21.20
N LEU A 190 5.91 -5.13 21.35
CA LEU A 190 6.27 -4.02 22.24
C LEU A 190 6.03 -4.33 23.72
N ALA A 191 5.08 -5.23 24.01
CA ALA A 191 4.71 -5.59 25.37
C ALA A 191 5.75 -6.47 26.08
N GLY A 192 6.83 -6.87 25.40
CA GLY A 192 7.96 -7.57 26.03
C GLY A 192 7.72 -9.07 26.22
N HIS A 193 7.09 -9.74 25.25
CA HIS A 193 6.92 -11.19 25.27
C HIS A 193 8.24 -11.91 24.92
N THR A 194 8.39 -13.16 25.35
CA THR A 194 9.57 -13.98 25.04
C THR A 194 9.83 -14.20 23.54
N ALA A 195 8.91 -13.79 22.67
CA ALA A 195 8.90 -13.98 21.22
C ALA A 195 8.81 -12.64 20.45
N ASP A 196 9.26 -11.51 21.01
CA ASP A 196 9.13 -10.18 20.39
C ASP A 196 9.66 -10.11 18.95
N LEU A 197 10.82 -10.75 18.71
CA LEU A 197 11.50 -10.72 17.42
C LEU A 197 10.77 -11.55 16.35
N THR A 198 10.20 -12.69 16.72
CA THR A 198 9.44 -13.54 15.78
C THR A 198 8.08 -12.94 15.48
N LEU A 199 7.39 -12.34 16.46
CA LEU A 199 6.14 -11.62 16.25
C LEU A 199 6.30 -10.48 15.24
N ASN A 200 7.38 -9.72 15.38
CA ASN A 200 7.71 -8.62 14.48
C ASN A 200 8.08 -9.10 13.06
N LEU A 201 8.82 -10.21 12.94
CA LEU A 201 9.08 -10.86 11.65
C LEU A 201 7.78 -11.34 10.99
N VAL A 202 6.90 -12.02 11.72
CA VAL A 202 5.61 -12.48 11.20
C VAL A 202 4.72 -11.31 10.77
N ALA A 203 4.77 -10.19 11.50
CA ALA A 203 4.06 -8.98 11.11
C ALA A 203 4.58 -8.41 9.78
N LEU A 204 5.91 -8.30 9.62
CA LEU A 204 6.52 -7.88 8.35
C LEU A 204 6.26 -8.87 7.21
N LEU A 205 6.15 -10.17 7.50
CA LEU A 205 5.76 -11.18 6.52
C LEU A 205 4.34 -10.92 6.00
N ALA A 206 3.39 -10.69 6.90
CA ALA A 206 2.01 -10.40 6.55
C ALA A 206 1.88 -9.10 5.75
N LEU A 207 2.61 -8.05 6.16
CA LEU A 207 2.68 -6.78 5.44
C LEU A 207 3.29 -6.95 4.04
N GLY A 208 4.42 -7.66 3.92
CA GLY A 208 5.08 -7.94 2.65
C GLY A 208 4.20 -8.76 1.70
N ALA A 209 3.54 -9.81 2.21
CA ALA A 209 2.57 -10.59 1.44
C ALA A 209 1.40 -9.72 0.93
N THR A 210 0.94 -8.79 1.77
CA THR A 210 -0.12 -7.85 1.40
C THR A 210 0.33 -6.93 0.27
N LEU A 211 1.55 -6.36 0.32
CA LEU A 211 2.08 -5.56 -0.80
C LEU A 211 2.17 -6.34 -2.10
N VAL A 212 2.57 -7.62 -2.05
CA VAL A 212 2.61 -8.47 -3.25
C VAL A 212 1.19 -8.71 -3.81
N LEU A 213 0.21 -8.92 -2.94
CA LEU A 213 -1.19 -9.14 -3.32
C LEU A 213 -1.87 -7.85 -3.84
N THR A 214 -1.51 -6.69 -3.30
CA THR A 214 -2.11 -5.39 -3.70
C THR A 214 -1.37 -4.72 -4.84
N GLY A 215 -0.15 -5.16 -5.18
CA GLY A 215 0.61 -4.74 -6.36
C GLY A 215 -0.19 -4.95 -7.64
N SER A 216 -0.78 -3.87 -8.15
CA SER A 216 -1.74 -3.83 -9.27
C SER A 216 -1.23 -4.47 -10.57
N THR A 217 0.08 -4.59 -10.74
CA THR A 217 0.71 -5.19 -11.92
C THR A 217 0.61 -6.71 -11.96
N LEU A 218 0.61 -7.40 -10.81
CA LEU A 218 0.45 -8.87 -10.80
C LEU A 218 -0.97 -9.24 -11.23
N SER A 219 -1.98 -8.56 -10.69
CA SER A 219 -3.38 -8.77 -11.10
C SER A 219 -3.61 -8.36 -12.56
N ALA A 220 -3.05 -7.25 -13.03
CA ALA A 220 -3.17 -6.85 -14.44
C ALA A 220 -2.49 -7.85 -15.40
N THR A 221 -1.32 -8.38 -15.02
CA THR A 221 -0.58 -9.37 -15.82
C THR A 221 -1.30 -10.72 -15.86
N VAL A 222 -1.81 -11.19 -14.71
CA VAL A 222 -2.60 -12.43 -14.63
C VAL A 222 -3.92 -12.29 -15.42
N LEU A 223 -4.61 -11.15 -15.31
CA LEU A 223 -5.81 -10.87 -16.09
C LEU A 223 -5.50 -10.72 -17.59
N SER A 224 -4.32 -10.21 -17.95
CA SER A 224 -3.86 -10.16 -19.34
C SER A 224 -3.62 -11.57 -19.90
N PHE A 225 -3.05 -12.50 -19.11
CA PHE A 225 -2.87 -13.89 -19.52
C PHE A 225 -4.19 -14.66 -19.65
N MET A 226 -5.21 -14.30 -18.85
CA MET A 226 -6.55 -14.89 -18.97
C MET A 226 -7.37 -14.33 -20.14
N ARG A 227 -7.04 -13.14 -20.65
CA ARG A 227 -7.72 -12.53 -21.81
C ARG A 227 -7.17 -13.03 -23.16
N THR A 228 -6.04 -13.76 -23.15
CA THR A 228 -5.39 -14.30 -24.36
C THR A 228 -5.84 -15.70 -24.79
N THR A 229 -7.00 -16.18 -24.32
CA THR A 229 -7.67 -17.41 -24.80
C THR A 229 -9.11 -17.13 -25.12
#